data_AF-A0A956QWA7-F1
#
_entry.id   AF-A0A956QWA7-F1
#
_cell.length_a   1.000
_cell.length_b   1.000
_cell.length_c   1.000
_cell.angle_alpha   90.00
_cell.angle_beta   90.00
_cell.angle_gamma   90.00
#
_symmetry.space_group_name_H-M   'P 1'
#
loop_
_entity.id
_entity.type
_entity.pdbx_description
1 polymer ?
#
loop_
_entity_poly.entity_id
_entity_poly.type
_entity_poly.pdbx_seq_one_letter_code
_entity_poly.pdbx_strand_id
1 'polypeptide(L)'
;MRRSRQKGRTHKVAPAEAPVKEGSSARLFMQHGIDINTNLGEGFGSYRIEGEADILPFVTSANIACGAHAGDPVLMEEALEMVRYYGLSLGAHIGYPDLAGFGRR
;
A
#
# COMPACT_ATOMS: atom_id res chain seq x y z
N MET A 1 -41.07 7.69 11.82
CA MET A 1 -39.64 7.84 12.17
C MET A 1 -38.77 7.27 11.06
N ARG A 2 -38.31 8.10 10.13
CA ARG A 2 -37.44 7.67 9.00
C ARG A 2 -35.98 7.70 9.48
N ARG A 3 -35.36 6.54 9.66
CA ARG A 3 -33.91 6.44 9.89
C ARG A 3 -33.20 6.79 8.59
N SER A 4 -32.49 7.92 8.57
CA SER A 4 -31.61 8.30 7.47
C SER A 4 -30.50 7.26 7.36
N ARG A 5 -30.46 6.55 6.23
CA ARG A 5 -29.31 5.72 5.82
C ARG A 5 -28.10 6.65 5.69
N GLN A 6 -27.15 6.55 6.61
CA GLN A 6 -25.79 7.05 6.39
C GLN A 6 -25.23 6.32 5.17
N LYS A 7 -25.01 7.07 4.08
CA LYS A 7 -24.30 6.56 2.91
C LYS A 7 -22.87 6.26 3.35
N GLY A 8 -22.47 4.98 3.31
CA GLY A 8 -21.10 4.56 3.49
C GLY A 8 -20.19 5.33 2.54
N ARG A 9 -19.17 5.97 3.11
CA ARG A 9 -18.12 6.67 2.37
C ARG A 9 -17.34 5.59 1.64
N THR A 10 -17.65 5.38 0.37
CA THR A 10 -16.87 4.49 -0.49
C THR A 10 -15.47 5.10 -0.59
N HIS A 11 -14.48 4.46 0.02
CA HIS A 11 -13.08 4.72 -0.31
C HIS A 11 -12.99 4.55 -1.83
N LYS A 12 -12.58 5.61 -2.52
CA LYS A 12 -12.43 5.58 -3.97
C LYS A 12 -11.39 4.51 -4.27
N VAL A 13 -11.86 3.40 -4.87
CA VAL A 13 -11.01 2.44 -5.58
C VAL A 13 -10.19 3.27 -6.57
N ALA A 14 -8.88 3.02 -6.61
CA ALA A 14 -7.96 3.69 -7.51
C ALA A 14 -8.54 3.70 -8.95
N PRO A 15 -8.37 4.80 -9.71
CA PRO A 15 -8.92 4.87 -11.06
C PRO A 15 -8.32 3.76 -11.94
N ALA A 16 -9.15 3.25 -12.85
CA ALA A 16 -8.75 2.30 -13.86
C ALA A 16 -7.63 2.90 -14.73
N GLU A 17 -6.55 2.13 -14.83
CA GLU A 17 -5.33 2.35 -15.62
C GLU A 17 -4.31 3.34 -15.03
N ALA A 18 -3.25 2.76 -14.46
CA ALA A 18 -1.99 3.43 -14.21
C ALA A 18 -1.41 3.97 -15.53
N PRO A 19 -0.82 5.17 -15.55
CA PRO A 19 -0.06 5.60 -16.71
C PRO A 19 1.12 4.65 -16.89
N VAL A 20 1.06 3.79 -17.91
CA VAL A 20 2.21 3.00 -18.35
C VAL A 20 3.23 4.00 -18.89
N LYS A 21 4.18 4.41 -18.04
CA LYS A 21 5.34 5.19 -18.49
C LYS A 21 6.30 4.23 -19.18
N GLU A 22 6.07 3.98 -20.46
CA GLU A 22 7.10 3.45 -21.36
C GLU A 22 8.29 4.43 -21.37
N GLY A 23 9.50 3.91 -21.17
CA GLY A 23 10.75 4.64 -21.41
C GLY A 23 11.30 5.40 -20.20
N SER A 24 12.10 4.70 -19.39
CA SER A 24 13.49 5.03 -18.97
C SER A 24 13.96 6.46 -18.65
N SER A 25 13.09 7.47 -18.56
CA SER A 25 13.49 8.87 -18.37
C SER A 25 13.26 9.39 -16.95
N ALA A 26 12.31 8.81 -16.19
CA ALA A 26 12.05 9.22 -14.81
C ALA A 26 13.10 8.71 -13.80
N ARG A 27 13.95 7.75 -14.20
CA ARG A 27 14.94 7.11 -13.31
C ARG A 27 16.35 7.71 -13.40
N LEU A 28 16.55 8.79 -14.16
CA LEU A 28 17.87 9.41 -14.36
C LEU A 28 18.48 10.03 -13.09
N PHE A 29 17.71 10.20 -12.01
CA PHE A 29 18.16 10.85 -10.78
C PHE A 29 18.74 9.92 -9.70
N MET A 30 18.73 8.59 -9.89
CA MET A 30 19.12 7.64 -8.83
C MET A 30 20.59 7.19 -8.86
N GLN A 31 21.47 7.86 -9.61
CA GLN A 31 22.90 7.56 -9.47
C GLN A 31 23.48 8.06 -8.13
N HIS A 32 22.82 9.02 -7.45
CA HIS A 32 23.20 9.55 -6.12
C HIS A 32 21.98 9.88 -5.21
N GLY A 33 20.82 9.26 -5.42
CA GLY A 33 19.59 9.53 -4.65
C GLY A 33 19.44 8.68 -3.39
N ILE A 34 18.75 9.21 -2.37
CA ILE A 34 18.33 8.44 -1.19
C ILE A 34 16.99 7.75 -1.49
N ASP A 35 16.88 6.46 -1.19
CA ASP A 35 15.59 5.75 -1.20
C ASP A 35 14.79 6.10 0.07
N ILE A 36 13.54 6.50 -0.12
CA ILE A 36 12.58 6.72 0.94
C ILE A 36 11.51 5.63 0.79
N ASN A 37 11.37 4.78 1.80
CA ASN A 37 10.45 3.65 1.78
C ASN A 37 9.31 3.80 2.80
N THR A 38 8.23 3.07 2.57
CA THR A 38 7.12 2.90 3.51
C THR A 38 6.64 1.45 3.52
N ASN A 39 5.95 1.04 4.58
CA ASN A 39 5.19 -0.21 4.58
C ASN A 39 3.78 0.02 4.00
N LEU A 40 3.21 -1.04 3.42
CA LEU A 40 1.87 -1.07 2.86
C LEU A 40 1.17 -2.41 3.12
N GLY A 41 -0.15 -2.37 3.11
CA GLY A 41 -0.98 -3.57 3.28
C GLY A 41 -0.95 -4.07 4.72
N GLU A 42 -0.71 -3.19 5.70
CA GLU A 42 -0.56 -3.57 7.11
C GLU A 42 -1.91 -3.75 7.85
N GLY A 43 -3.04 -3.73 7.14
CA GLY A 43 -4.36 -4.09 7.67
C GLY A 43 -4.56 -5.62 7.81
N PHE A 44 -5.73 -6.03 8.30
CA PHE A 44 -6.12 -7.45 8.33
C PHE A 44 -7.65 -7.62 8.42
N GLY A 45 -8.24 -8.37 7.49
CA GLY A 45 -9.68 -8.57 7.40
C GLY A 45 -10.43 -7.25 7.24
N SER A 46 -11.32 -6.95 8.18
CA SER A 46 -12.05 -5.68 8.19
C SER A 46 -11.24 -4.50 8.75
N TYR A 47 -10.11 -4.75 9.40
CA TYR A 47 -9.24 -3.70 9.92
C TYR A 47 -8.39 -3.11 8.79
N ARG A 48 -8.41 -1.79 8.68
CA ARG A 48 -7.72 -1.02 7.63
C ARG A 48 -6.78 -0.02 8.30
N ILE A 49 -5.61 0.20 7.71
CA ILE A 49 -4.72 1.29 8.09
C ILE A 49 -5.11 2.51 7.27
N GLU A 50 -5.55 3.58 7.94
CA GLU A 50 -5.91 4.82 7.28
C GLU A 50 -4.65 5.56 6.81
N GLY A 51 -4.71 6.16 5.62
CA GLY A 51 -3.64 7.02 5.10
C GLY A 51 -2.50 6.32 4.36
N GLU A 52 -2.56 4.99 4.17
CA GLU A 52 -1.53 4.24 3.42
C GLU A 52 -1.31 4.78 2.00
N ALA A 53 -2.38 5.19 1.31
CA ALA A 53 -2.28 5.74 -0.04
C ALA A 53 -1.72 7.19 -0.08
N ASP A 54 -1.87 7.94 1.02
CA ASP A 54 -1.57 9.37 1.04
C ASP A 54 -0.06 9.64 1.05
N ILE A 55 0.75 8.68 1.52
CA ILE A 55 2.22 8.79 1.56
C ILE A 55 2.90 8.39 0.24
N LEU A 56 2.20 7.64 -0.63
CA LEU A 56 2.78 7.05 -1.84
C LEU A 56 3.34 8.03 -2.87
N PRO A 57 2.82 9.26 -3.04
CA PRO A 57 3.44 10.26 -3.90
C PRO A 57 4.83 10.73 -3.45
N PHE A 58 5.23 10.45 -2.20
CA PHE A 58 6.44 11.01 -1.58
C PHE A 58 7.56 9.99 -1.36
N VAL A 59 7.35 8.72 -1.71
CA VAL A 59 8.29 7.61 -1.49
C VAL A 59 8.78 7.05 -2.82
N THR A 60 9.87 6.29 -2.78
CA THR A 60 10.49 5.65 -3.95
C THR A 60 10.30 4.13 -3.96
N SER A 61 10.00 3.55 -2.80
CA SER A 61 9.75 2.12 -2.65
C SER A 61 8.68 1.84 -1.58
N ALA A 62 8.09 0.66 -1.64
CA ALA A 62 7.11 0.21 -0.66
C ALA A 62 7.27 -1.28 -0.33
N ASN A 63 7.19 -1.62 0.95
CA ASN A 63 7.28 -2.98 1.46
C ASN A 63 5.89 -3.50 1.81
N ILE A 64 5.41 -4.54 1.13
CA ILE A 64 4.05 -5.07 1.32
C ILE A 64 4.06 -6.17 2.39
N ALA A 65 3.15 -6.07 3.37
CA ALA A 65 2.98 -7.09 4.41
C ALA A 65 2.70 -8.47 3.82
N CYS A 66 3.22 -9.53 4.45
CA CYS A 66 3.23 -10.89 3.88
C CYS A 66 2.31 -11.88 4.60
N GLY A 67 1.36 -11.43 5.42
CA GLY A 67 0.31 -12.27 6.02
C GLY A 67 0.59 -12.84 7.41
N ALA A 68 1.81 -12.71 7.92
CA ALA A 68 2.18 -13.25 9.24
C ALA A 68 1.90 -12.25 10.38
N HIS A 69 2.48 -11.05 10.30
CA HIS A 69 2.29 -10.00 11.29
C HIS A 69 1.14 -9.04 10.96
N ALA A 70 0.83 -8.93 9.66
CA ALA A 70 -0.23 -8.11 9.06
C ALA A 70 -0.40 -8.54 7.60
N GLY A 71 -1.44 -8.01 6.96
CA GLY A 71 -1.80 -8.31 5.57
C GLY A 71 -2.68 -9.54 5.45
N ASP A 72 -3.56 -9.51 4.46
CA ASP A 72 -4.33 -10.65 3.98
C ASP A 72 -4.33 -10.63 2.44
N PRO A 73 -4.73 -11.72 1.75
CA PRO A 73 -4.62 -11.78 0.29
C PRO A 73 -5.29 -10.61 -0.45
N VAL A 74 -6.41 -10.09 0.08
CA VAL A 74 -7.15 -8.98 -0.54
C VAL A 74 -6.38 -7.68 -0.34
N LEU A 75 -5.94 -7.38 0.88
CA LEU A 75 -5.16 -6.18 1.17
C LEU A 75 -3.79 -6.16 0.48
N MET A 76 -3.16 -7.33 0.35
CA MET A 76 -1.89 -7.46 -0.37
C MET A 76 -2.06 -7.17 -1.86
N GLU A 77 -3.17 -7.61 -2.47
CA GLU A 77 -3.51 -7.31 -3.86
C GLU A 77 -3.78 -5.80 -4.04
N GLU A 78 -4.59 -5.19 -3.17
CA GLU A 78 -4.83 -3.74 -3.17
C GLU A 78 -3.51 -2.94 -3.06
N ALA A 79 -2.59 -3.37 -2.17
CA ALA A 79 -1.28 -2.75 -2.03
C ALA A 79 -0.40 -2.89 -3.28
N LEU A 80 -0.41 -4.06 -3.94
CA LEU A 80 0.32 -4.27 -5.19
C LEU A 80 -0.19 -3.37 -6.32
N GLU A 81 -1.52 -3.19 -6.40
CA GLU A 81 -2.13 -2.27 -7.37
C GLU A 81 -1.69 -0.82 -7.12
N MET A 82 -1.63 -0.38 -5.86
CA MET A 82 -1.13 0.95 -5.50
C MET A 82 0.35 1.12 -5.88
N VAL A 83 1.20 0.14 -5.55
CA VAL A 83 2.63 0.16 -5.93
C VAL A 83 2.80 0.28 -7.43
N ARG A 84 2.02 -0.49 -8.20
CA ARG A 84 2.01 -0.43 -9.67
C ARG A 84 1.56 0.93 -10.17
N TYR A 85 0.50 1.49 -9.59
CA TYR A 85 -0.05 2.78 -9.98
C TYR A 85 0.94 3.93 -9.78
N TYR A 86 1.61 3.97 -8.63
CA TYR A 86 2.61 5.00 -8.30
C TYR A 86 3.99 4.74 -8.90
N GLY A 87 4.22 3.56 -9.50
CA GLY A 87 5.50 3.19 -10.09
C GLY A 87 6.62 3.01 -9.06
N LEU A 88 6.28 2.55 -7.86
CA LEU A 88 7.23 2.37 -6.76
C LEU A 88 8.04 1.08 -6.91
N SER A 89 9.24 1.05 -6.33
CA SER A 89 9.99 -0.21 -6.20
C SER A 89 9.32 -1.11 -5.15
N LEU A 90 9.12 -2.38 -5.46
CA LEU A 90 8.42 -3.34 -4.61
C LEU A 90 9.38 -4.09 -3.67
N GLY A 91 9.00 -4.19 -2.39
CA GLY A 91 9.67 -5.01 -1.38
C GLY A 91 8.69 -5.90 -0.60
N ALA A 92 9.21 -6.93 0.05
CA ALA A 92 8.44 -7.81 0.94
C ALA A 92 8.64 -7.39 2.40
N HIS A 93 7.55 -7.11 3.12
CA HIS A 93 7.57 -6.85 4.56
C HIS A 93 7.23 -8.12 5.34
N ILE A 94 8.26 -8.95 5.54
CA ILE A 94 8.16 -10.22 6.28
C ILE A 94 8.23 -9.94 7.77
N GLY A 95 7.37 -10.57 8.57
CA GLY A 95 7.41 -10.49 10.03
C GLY A 95 7.09 -11.83 10.70
N TYR A 96 7.25 -11.90 12.01
CA TYR A 96 6.91 -13.09 12.81
C TYR A 96 5.39 -13.39 12.76
N PRO A 97 4.97 -14.65 12.96
CA PRO A 97 3.56 -15.04 13.01
C PRO A 97 2.90 -14.61 14.33
N ASP A 98 2.89 -13.31 14.59
CA ASP A 98 2.27 -12.66 15.74
C ASP A 98 1.34 -11.54 15.27
N LEU A 99 0.20 -11.92 14.71
CA LEU A 99 -0.81 -10.96 14.24
C LEU A 99 -1.32 -10.07 15.39
N ALA A 100 -1.51 -10.64 16.60
CA ALA A 100 -2.03 -9.91 17.76
C ALA A 100 -1.05 -8.86 18.30
N GLY A 101 0.25 -9.10 18.21
CA GLY A 101 1.31 -8.15 18.58
C GLY A 101 1.92 -7.43 17.37
N PHE A 102 1.31 -7.53 16.19
CA PHE A 102 1.78 -6.89 14.96
C PHE A 102 3.23 -7.25 14.60
N GLY A 103 3.68 -8.47 14.96
CA GLY A 103 5.05 -8.93 14.72
C GLY A 103 6.12 -8.20 15.52
N ARG A 104 5.76 -7.49 16.59
CA ARG A 104 6.67 -6.68 17.42
C ARG A 104 7.05 -7.35 18.75
N ARG A 105 6.91 -8.66 18.87
CA ARG A 105 7.24 -9.46 20.06
C ARG A 105 8.01 -10.71 19.70
#